data_AF-A0AA39K1U2-F1
#
_entry.id   AF-A0AA39K1U2-F1
#
_cell.length_a   1.000
_cell.length_b   1.000
_cell.length_c   1.000
_cell.angle_alpha   90.00
_cell.angle_beta   90.00
_cell.angle_gamma   90.00
#
_symmetry.space_group_name_H-M   'P 1'
#
loop_
_entity.id
_entity.type
_entity.pdbx_description
1 polymer ?
#
loop_
_entity_poly.entity_id
_entity_poly.type
_entity_poly.pdbx_seq_one_letter_code
_entity_poly.pdbx_strand_id
1 'polypeptide(L)'
;MGPPRLIRFPNGTSFALDAAIDLFVESLSDPIRPSHCLRASRHDLLKTSLTFLTAPRSQDEVHALQSAMETCSCPKDNPLSNGLHKYCPSIKHRPGRRSAGKHRCGQVTPNEFYSTFGAETAVKMLWQWAYMYQLQPSFLLFSSVIVMAGTTLSVMIFIMPSFAPQLIEIINKDVDSLEKIGSLADRDFTVLQQAETIALITTTEMIAKGEGRRVNTYWQNHKEALLQALSRVVSITTGAPFHEELLKRVCIIHDALSVPHDPAKYHPLILEGSRALREEHKKENDFWRAYRAIRQATVSDRCYSPGCLETFTSMGRKFQFCSGCVRVPYCSRQCQRQAWKTGQAPHRIICQMVKSFSDWIELQYKFKIEDYLEPDVVERMCREKGVEENDAYAIDRYFDVLDKLLIIKNPYDSRVGEGH
;
A
#
# COMPACT_ATOMS: atom_id res chain seq x y z
N MET A 1 8.28 -5.32 -39.19
CA MET A 1 8.29 -4.48 -37.98
C MET A 1 6.84 -4.27 -37.59
N GLY A 2 6.48 -4.49 -36.33
CA GLY A 2 5.23 -3.92 -35.81
C GLY A 2 5.51 -2.47 -35.42
N PRO A 3 4.65 -1.49 -35.75
CA PRO A 3 4.85 -0.11 -35.34
C PRO A 3 4.80 0.01 -33.80
N PRO A 4 5.57 0.94 -33.20
CA PRO A 4 5.45 1.25 -31.77
C PRO A 4 4.00 1.58 -31.41
N ARG A 5 3.58 1.25 -30.17
CA ARG A 5 2.27 1.63 -29.65
C ARG A 5 2.25 3.13 -29.39
N LEU A 6 2.01 3.87 -30.47
CA LEU A 6 1.95 5.31 -30.49
C LEU A 6 0.56 5.74 -30.05
N ILE A 7 0.48 6.28 -28.84
CA ILE A 7 -0.65 7.10 -28.46
C ILE A 7 -0.48 8.41 -29.21
N ARG A 8 -1.39 8.73 -30.13
CA ARG A 8 -1.42 10.02 -30.82
C ARG A 8 -2.37 10.96 -30.10
N PHE A 9 -1.92 12.18 -29.87
CA PHE A 9 -2.71 13.23 -29.23
C PHE A 9 -3.37 14.13 -30.29
N PRO A 10 -4.48 14.82 -29.95
CA PRO A 10 -5.15 15.74 -30.88
C PRO A 10 -4.25 16.85 -31.44
N ASN A 11 -3.18 17.19 -30.74
CA ASN A 11 -2.17 18.16 -31.18
C ASN A 11 -1.09 17.56 -32.11
N GLY A 12 -1.26 16.32 -32.56
CA GLY A 12 -0.33 15.63 -33.47
C GLY A 12 0.91 15.03 -32.81
N THR A 13 1.10 15.21 -31.49
CA THR A 13 2.20 14.54 -30.78
C THR A 13 1.91 13.05 -30.64
N SER A 14 2.95 12.22 -30.55
CA SER A 14 2.77 10.78 -30.33
C SER A 14 3.82 10.19 -29.42
N PHE A 15 3.42 9.24 -28.58
CA PHE A 15 4.29 8.63 -27.58
C PHE A 15 4.20 7.12 -27.58
N ALA A 16 5.35 6.47 -27.44
CA ALA A 16 5.42 5.03 -27.21
C ALA A 16 5.01 4.73 -25.77
N LEU A 17 3.83 4.10 -25.59
CA LEU A 17 3.32 3.70 -24.27
C LEU A 17 4.33 2.87 -23.47
N ASP A 18 5.05 1.98 -24.16
CA ASP A 18 6.13 1.15 -23.62
C ASP A 18 7.20 2.02 -22.90
N ALA A 19 7.59 3.15 -23.49
CA ALA A 19 8.61 4.03 -22.92
C ALA A 19 8.11 4.82 -21.70
N ALA A 20 6.81 5.11 -21.62
CA ALA A 20 6.22 5.79 -20.47
C ALA A 20 6.12 4.85 -19.26
N ILE A 21 5.75 3.59 -19.50
CA ILE A 21 5.67 2.55 -18.45
C ILE A 21 7.05 2.22 -17.93
N ASP A 22 8.02 1.90 -18.80
CA ASP A 22 9.39 1.55 -18.41
C ASP A 22 10.02 2.69 -17.57
N LEU A 23 9.79 3.94 -17.95
CA LEU A 23 10.32 5.11 -17.24
C LEU A 23 9.63 5.37 -15.89
N PHE A 24 8.31 5.19 -15.81
CA PHE A 24 7.55 5.34 -14.56
C PHE A 24 7.99 4.28 -13.54
N VAL A 25 8.15 3.06 -14.04
CA VAL A 25 8.66 1.90 -13.30
C VAL A 25 10.10 2.11 -12.84
N GLU A 26 11.02 2.52 -13.73
CA GLU A 26 12.42 2.79 -13.39
C GLU A 26 12.55 3.92 -12.37
N SER A 27 11.70 4.95 -12.47
CA SER A 27 11.76 6.08 -11.55
C SER A 27 11.30 5.70 -10.15
N LEU A 28 10.20 4.96 -10.03
CA LEU A 28 9.71 4.47 -8.72
C LEU A 28 10.64 3.45 -8.05
N SER A 29 11.59 2.88 -8.81
CA SER A 29 12.42 1.74 -8.37
C SER A 29 13.80 2.10 -7.84
N ASP A 30 14.23 3.37 -7.88
CA ASP A 30 15.51 3.77 -7.27
C ASP A 30 15.31 3.99 -5.75
N PRO A 31 15.78 3.09 -4.87
CA PRO A 31 15.58 3.21 -3.42
C PRO A 31 16.42 4.33 -2.78
N ILE A 32 17.33 4.95 -3.55
CA ILE A 32 18.17 6.07 -3.11
C ILE A 32 17.61 7.39 -3.66
N ARG A 33 16.91 7.38 -4.81
CA ARG A 33 16.42 8.58 -5.52
C ARG A 33 15.11 8.38 -6.32
N PRO A 34 13.99 7.95 -5.71
CA PRO A 34 12.82 7.40 -6.43
C PRO A 34 11.96 8.43 -7.20
N SER A 35 12.24 9.72 -7.15
CA SER A 35 11.59 10.70 -8.04
C SER A 35 12.45 11.91 -8.41
N HIS A 36 13.72 11.89 -8.02
CA HIS A 36 14.68 12.94 -8.36
C HIS A 36 14.86 13.14 -9.85
N CYS A 37 14.74 12.06 -10.63
CA CYS A 37 15.02 12.09 -12.06
C CYS A 37 13.84 12.60 -12.87
N LEU A 38 12.60 12.15 -12.64
CA LEU A 38 11.53 12.40 -13.61
C LEU A 38 11.18 13.87 -13.77
N ARG A 39 10.99 14.63 -12.68
CA ARG A 39 10.56 16.03 -12.79
C ARG A 39 11.72 16.99 -13.09
N ALA A 40 12.92 16.71 -12.57
CA ALA A 40 14.09 17.58 -12.77
C ALA A 40 14.83 17.31 -14.09
N SER A 41 14.88 16.05 -14.55
CA SER A 41 15.56 15.68 -15.80
C SER A 41 14.60 15.45 -16.97
N ARG A 42 13.29 15.27 -16.72
CA ARG A 42 12.27 14.92 -17.73
C ARG A 42 10.88 15.57 -17.46
N HIS A 43 10.85 16.86 -17.12
CA HIS A 43 9.59 17.60 -16.85
C HIS A 43 8.57 17.52 -17.99
N ASP A 44 9.05 17.47 -19.23
CA ASP A 44 8.29 17.22 -20.46
C ASP A 44 7.55 15.89 -20.42
N LEU A 45 8.18 14.82 -19.93
CA LEU A 45 7.55 13.51 -19.80
C LEU A 45 6.56 13.46 -18.65
N LEU A 46 6.88 14.08 -17.51
CA LEU A 46 5.88 14.22 -16.45
C LEU A 46 4.69 15.00 -17.00
N LYS A 47 4.88 16.19 -17.59
CA LYS A 47 3.81 16.98 -18.22
C LYS A 47 3.03 16.16 -19.26
N THR A 48 3.69 15.31 -20.02
CA THR A 48 3.06 14.42 -21.00
C THR A 48 2.24 13.33 -20.32
N SER A 49 2.78 12.65 -19.31
CA SER A 49 2.04 11.67 -18.50
C SER A 49 0.85 12.33 -17.82
N LEU A 50 1.01 13.55 -17.30
CA LEU A 50 -0.06 14.35 -16.73
C LEU A 50 -1.13 14.64 -17.78
N THR A 51 -0.73 15.17 -18.94
CA THR A 51 -1.63 15.46 -20.07
C THR A 51 -2.34 14.20 -20.57
N PHE A 52 -1.63 13.08 -20.64
CA PHE A 52 -2.19 11.79 -20.97
C PHE A 52 -3.21 11.37 -19.92
N LEU A 53 -2.88 11.38 -18.64
CA LEU A 53 -3.81 10.94 -17.59
C LEU A 53 -5.05 11.85 -17.48
N THR A 54 -4.95 13.14 -17.82
CA THR A 54 -6.05 14.11 -17.68
C THR A 54 -6.78 14.46 -18.97
N ALA A 55 -6.29 14.05 -20.14
CA ALA A 55 -6.98 14.34 -21.41
C ALA A 55 -8.32 13.59 -21.47
N PRO A 56 -9.44 14.29 -21.76
CA PRO A 56 -10.71 13.64 -22.08
C PRO A 56 -10.51 12.68 -23.25
N ARG A 57 -11.16 11.52 -23.20
CA ARG A 57 -11.09 10.50 -24.25
C ARG A 57 -12.48 10.03 -24.65
N SER A 58 -12.64 9.67 -25.92
CA SER A 58 -13.82 8.93 -26.38
C SER A 58 -13.77 7.48 -25.89
N GLN A 59 -14.92 6.80 -25.87
CA GLN A 59 -15.01 5.38 -25.51
C GLN A 59 -14.12 4.51 -26.41
N ASP A 60 -14.04 4.83 -27.71
CA ASP A 60 -13.19 4.10 -28.67
C ASP A 60 -11.70 4.28 -28.36
N GLU A 61 -11.27 5.48 -27.97
CA GLU A 61 -9.88 5.74 -27.56
C GLU A 61 -9.53 4.98 -26.28
N VAL A 62 -10.49 4.84 -25.36
CA VAL A 62 -10.34 4.04 -24.13
C VAL A 62 -10.18 2.56 -24.48
N HIS A 63 -11.03 2.02 -25.35
CA HIS A 63 -10.92 0.63 -25.80
C HIS A 63 -9.59 0.38 -26.54
N ALA A 64 -9.18 1.29 -27.42
CA ALA A 64 -7.90 1.19 -28.12
C ALA A 64 -6.71 1.22 -27.14
N LEU A 65 -6.78 2.05 -26.10
CA LEU A 65 -5.76 2.11 -25.05
C LEU A 65 -5.73 0.82 -24.21
N GLN A 66 -6.89 0.28 -23.84
CA GLN A 66 -6.99 -0.99 -23.13
C GLN A 66 -6.35 -2.13 -23.93
N SER A 67 -6.74 -2.28 -25.19
CA SER A 67 -6.16 -3.27 -26.10
C SER A 67 -4.66 -3.08 -26.29
N ALA A 68 -4.19 -1.82 -26.28
CA ALA A 68 -2.77 -1.56 -26.24
C ALA A 68 -2.18 -2.15 -24.94
N MET A 69 -2.64 -1.75 -23.76
CA MET A 69 -2.09 -2.12 -22.44
C MET A 69 -2.06 -3.62 -22.14
N GLU A 70 -2.91 -4.45 -22.76
CA GLU A 70 -2.94 -5.91 -22.59
C GLU A 70 -1.69 -6.65 -23.11
N THR A 71 -0.83 -5.95 -23.85
CA THR A 71 0.43 -6.49 -24.37
C THR A 71 1.62 -5.71 -23.81
N CYS A 72 2.79 -6.33 -23.65
CA CYS A 72 4.03 -5.61 -23.35
C CYS A 72 5.17 -5.98 -24.28
N SER A 73 6.12 -5.07 -24.41
CA SER A 73 7.37 -5.25 -25.16
C SER A 73 8.61 -5.22 -24.24
N CYS A 74 8.42 -5.35 -22.93
CA CYS A 74 9.49 -5.24 -21.94
C CYS A 74 10.60 -6.29 -22.18
N PRO A 75 11.87 -6.02 -21.86
CA PRO A 75 12.94 -7.02 -21.99
C PRO A 75 12.76 -8.15 -20.96
N LYS A 76 12.80 -9.42 -21.40
CA LYS A 76 12.67 -10.59 -20.51
C LYS A 76 13.83 -10.75 -19.51
N ASP A 77 14.96 -10.12 -19.79
CA ASP A 77 16.16 -10.12 -18.97
C ASP A 77 16.17 -8.98 -17.95
N ASN A 78 15.18 -8.08 -17.94
CA ASN A 78 15.07 -7.05 -16.92
C ASN A 78 14.41 -7.64 -15.65
N PRO A 79 15.16 -7.80 -14.53
CA PRO A 79 14.62 -8.40 -13.30
C PRO A 79 13.46 -7.60 -12.71
N LEU A 80 13.38 -6.31 -13.00
CA LEU A 80 12.34 -5.43 -12.48
C LEU A 80 11.04 -5.56 -13.29
N SER A 81 11.15 -5.63 -14.62
CA SER A 81 10.02 -6.00 -15.49
C SER A 81 9.49 -7.38 -15.11
N ASN A 82 10.37 -8.35 -14.86
CA ASN A 82 9.98 -9.68 -14.39
C ASN A 82 9.27 -9.63 -13.03
N GLY A 83 9.72 -8.76 -12.11
CA GLY A 83 9.06 -8.51 -10.83
C GLY A 83 7.64 -7.95 -11.00
N LEU A 84 7.42 -7.00 -11.91
CA LEU A 84 6.09 -6.45 -12.21
C LEU A 84 5.17 -7.46 -12.90
N HIS A 85 5.72 -8.28 -13.81
CA HIS A 85 4.95 -9.34 -14.46
C HIS A 85 4.44 -10.40 -13.47
N LYS A 86 5.10 -10.59 -12.33
CA LYS A 86 4.57 -11.41 -11.22
C LYS A 86 3.20 -10.92 -10.73
N TYR A 87 2.98 -9.61 -10.75
CA TYR A 87 1.72 -8.99 -10.31
C TYR A 87 0.71 -8.77 -11.45
N CYS A 88 1.12 -8.97 -12.71
CA CYS A 88 0.29 -8.80 -13.91
C CYS A 88 0.41 -10.02 -14.85
N PRO A 89 0.01 -11.23 -14.43
CA PRO A 89 0.23 -12.46 -15.20
C PRO A 89 -0.61 -12.51 -16.50
N SER A 90 -1.65 -11.70 -16.62
CA SER A 90 -2.53 -11.63 -17.80
C SER A 90 -1.92 -10.89 -18.99
N ILE A 91 -0.83 -10.14 -18.80
CA ILE A 91 -0.22 -9.35 -19.88
C ILE A 91 0.54 -10.26 -20.85
N LYS A 92 0.12 -10.28 -22.11
CA LYS A 92 0.75 -11.12 -23.15
C LYS A 92 2.10 -10.54 -23.54
N HIS A 93 3.15 -11.34 -23.40
CA HIS A 93 4.50 -10.95 -23.77
C HIS A 93 4.72 -11.10 -25.27
N ARG A 94 5.05 -10.02 -25.97
CA ARG A 94 5.41 -10.09 -27.40
C ARG A 94 6.89 -10.51 -27.52
N PRO A 95 7.28 -11.29 -28.55
CA PRO A 95 8.68 -11.59 -28.80
C PRO A 95 9.48 -10.30 -29.08
N GLY A 96 10.38 -9.96 -28.16
CA GLY A 96 11.22 -8.75 -28.22
C GLY A 96 12.40 -8.87 -29.18
N ARG A 97 12.77 -7.77 -29.83
CA ARG A 97 13.99 -7.59 -30.65
C ARG A 97 15.01 -6.74 -29.89
N ARG A 98 16.31 -6.96 -30.15
CA ARG A 98 17.43 -6.22 -29.54
C ARG A 98 17.36 -4.71 -29.81
N SER A 99 17.58 -3.90 -28.77
CA SER A 99 17.58 -2.42 -28.82
C SER A 99 18.94 -1.86 -29.25
N ALA A 100 18.92 -0.72 -29.96
CA ALA A 100 20.10 0.04 -30.37
C ALA A 100 20.16 1.38 -29.63
N GLY A 101 21.33 1.71 -29.06
CA GLY A 101 21.80 3.06 -28.74
C GLY A 101 21.31 3.69 -27.41
N LYS A 102 22.23 3.89 -26.46
CA LYS A 102 22.05 4.73 -25.26
C LYS A 102 22.53 6.16 -25.53
N HIS A 103 21.65 7.16 -25.42
CA HIS A 103 22.04 8.57 -25.27
C HIS A 103 22.21 8.93 -23.79
N ARG A 104 23.23 9.71 -23.45
CA ARG A 104 23.44 10.30 -22.11
C ARG A 104 22.92 11.75 -22.12
N CYS A 105 22.19 12.15 -21.08
CA CYS A 105 21.79 13.53 -20.83
C CYS A 105 22.33 14.00 -19.47
N GLY A 106 22.60 15.31 -19.39
CA GLY A 106 23.41 15.98 -18.37
C GLY A 106 22.78 16.13 -16.97
N GLN A 107 23.62 16.59 -16.04
CA GLN A 107 23.34 16.69 -14.60
C GLN A 107 22.79 18.06 -14.20
N VAL A 108 21.80 18.06 -13.31
CA VAL A 108 21.33 19.22 -12.53
C VAL A 108 21.25 18.78 -11.05
N THR A 109 21.42 19.72 -10.13
CA THR A 109 21.59 19.47 -8.69
C THR A 109 20.28 19.19 -7.92
N PRO A 110 20.34 18.43 -6.80
CA PRO A 110 19.27 17.54 -6.37
C PRO A 110 18.55 17.93 -5.06
N ASN A 111 18.22 19.19 -4.75
CA ASN A 111 17.73 19.49 -3.37
C ASN A 111 16.33 20.12 -3.20
N GLU A 112 15.50 20.28 -4.25
CA GLU A 112 14.22 21.00 -4.10
C GLU A 112 12.95 20.25 -4.58
N PHE A 113 13.05 18.99 -5.03
CA PHE A 113 11.95 18.35 -5.79
C PHE A 113 11.16 17.21 -5.11
N TYR A 114 11.40 16.94 -3.83
CA TYR A 114 10.61 15.99 -3.03
C TYR A 114 9.63 16.67 -2.07
N SER A 115 9.05 17.81 -2.45
CA SER A 115 7.92 18.32 -1.68
C SER A 115 6.80 17.28 -1.74
N THR A 116 6.18 17.01 -0.59
CA THR A 116 4.98 16.18 -0.40
C THR A 116 3.94 16.36 -1.52
N PHE A 117 3.86 17.58 -2.06
CA PHE A 117 3.01 17.98 -3.17
C PHE A 117 3.17 17.14 -4.45
N GLY A 118 4.39 16.70 -4.80
CA GLY A 118 4.65 15.93 -6.02
C GLY A 118 4.09 14.50 -5.96
N ALA A 119 4.33 13.81 -4.84
CA ALA A 119 3.85 12.46 -4.61
C ALA A 119 2.32 12.42 -4.46
N GLU A 120 1.76 13.39 -3.72
CA GLU A 120 0.32 13.55 -3.56
C GLU A 120 -0.38 13.73 -4.91
N THR A 121 0.13 14.62 -5.76
CA THR A 121 -0.42 14.87 -7.09
C THR A 121 -0.39 13.61 -7.94
N ALA A 122 0.72 12.86 -7.93
CA ALA A 122 0.84 11.63 -8.71
C ALA A 122 -0.16 10.55 -8.28
N VAL A 123 -0.33 10.32 -6.97
CA VAL A 123 -1.28 9.33 -6.44
C VAL A 123 -2.71 9.76 -6.75
N LYS A 124 -3.06 11.04 -6.55
CA LYS A 124 -4.37 11.58 -6.93
C LYS A 124 -4.67 11.34 -8.39
N MET A 125 -3.70 11.53 -9.27
CA MET A 125 -3.90 11.37 -10.70
C MET A 125 -4.01 9.92 -11.14
N LEU A 126 -3.18 9.03 -10.61
CA LEU A 126 -3.30 7.61 -10.87
C LEU A 126 -4.66 7.08 -10.40
N TRP A 127 -5.12 7.55 -9.23
CA TRP A 127 -6.43 7.20 -8.72
C TRP A 127 -7.57 7.77 -9.58
N GLN A 128 -7.54 9.07 -9.93
CA GLN A 128 -8.56 9.65 -10.81
C GLN A 128 -8.61 8.93 -12.15
N TRP A 129 -7.46 8.52 -12.69
CA TRP A 129 -7.40 7.71 -13.89
C TRP A 129 -8.06 6.34 -13.70
N ALA A 130 -7.74 5.61 -12.62
CA ALA A 130 -8.40 4.34 -12.30
C ALA A 130 -9.91 4.50 -12.07
N TYR A 131 -10.33 5.55 -11.37
CA TYR A 131 -11.72 5.85 -11.07
C TYR A 131 -12.54 6.23 -12.31
N MET A 132 -12.01 7.10 -13.17
CA MET A 132 -12.70 7.56 -14.38
C MET A 132 -12.88 6.45 -15.40
N TYR A 133 -11.84 5.65 -15.63
CA TYR A 133 -11.84 4.67 -16.72
C TYR A 133 -12.29 3.28 -16.26
N GLN A 134 -12.18 2.97 -14.98
CA GLN A 134 -12.58 1.69 -14.38
C GLN A 134 -11.97 0.47 -15.11
N LEU A 135 -10.76 0.62 -15.67
CA LEU A 135 -10.10 -0.43 -16.44
C LEU A 135 -9.15 -1.25 -15.55
N GLN A 136 -9.13 -2.57 -15.74
CA GLN A 136 -8.22 -3.47 -15.02
C GLN A 136 -6.75 -3.00 -14.99
N PRO A 137 -6.13 -2.59 -16.12
CA PRO A 137 -4.74 -2.15 -16.10
C PRO A 137 -4.52 -0.91 -15.23
N SER A 138 -5.55 -0.08 -15.06
CA SER A 138 -5.48 1.12 -14.22
C SER A 138 -5.40 0.79 -12.74
N PHE A 139 -6.24 -0.13 -12.29
CA PHE A 139 -6.19 -0.63 -10.92
C PHE A 139 -4.90 -1.40 -10.65
N LEU A 140 -4.44 -2.22 -11.60
CA LEU A 140 -3.17 -2.97 -11.47
C LEU A 140 -1.98 -2.02 -11.33
N LEU A 141 -1.91 -0.97 -12.16
CA LEU A 141 -0.88 0.04 -12.06
C LEU A 141 -0.93 0.73 -10.69
N PHE A 142 -2.11 1.19 -10.28
CA PHE A 142 -2.28 1.87 -9.00
C PHE A 142 -1.90 0.98 -7.81
N SER A 143 -2.37 -0.28 -7.80
CA SER A 143 -2.06 -1.27 -6.76
C SER A 143 -0.55 -1.55 -6.70
N SER A 144 0.08 -1.76 -7.85
CA SER A 144 1.53 -2.00 -7.93
C SER A 144 2.32 -0.82 -7.37
N VAL A 145 1.90 0.41 -7.70
CA VAL A 145 2.53 1.64 -7.20
C VAL A 145 2.41 1.74 -5.68
N ILE A 146 1.25 1.41 -5.10
CA ILE A 146 1.05 1.38 -3.64
C ILE A 146 1.95 0.35 -2.98
N VAL A 147 1.97 -0.89 -3.51
CA VAL A 147 2.75 -1.98 -2.92
C VAL A 147 4.25 -1.64 -2.94
N MET A 148 4.76 -1.19 -4.10
CA MET A 148 6.18 -0.90 -4.30
C MET A 148 6.65 0.32 -3.52
N ALA A 149 5.86 1.39 -3.46
CA ALA A 149 6.30 2.63 -2.84
C ALA A 149 6.15 2.67 -1.30
N GLY A 150 5.71 1.56 -0.70
CA GLY A 150 5.66 1.44 0.76
C GLY A 150 4.61 2.34 1.41
N THR A 151 4.90 2.83 2.63
CA THR A 151 3.93 3.67 3.34
C THR A 151 3.85 5.07 2.75
N THR A 152 4.89 5.53 2.06
CA THR A 152 4.97 6.90 1.55
C THR A 152 3.79 7.28 0.65
N LEU A 153 3.51 6.47 -0.38
CA LEU A 153 2.35 6.74 -1.24
C LEU A 153 1.03 6.37 -0.58
N SER A 154 1.06 5.44 0.37
CA SER A 154 -0.13 5.03 1.11
C SER A 154 -0.65 6.15 2.02
N VAL A 155 0.24 6.95 2.62
CA VAL A 155 -0.15 8.18 3.31
C VAL A 155 -0.83 9.15 2.36
N MET A 156 -0.39 9.25 1.10
CA MET A 156 -1.03 10.11 0.11
C MET A 156 -2.46 9.65 -0.20
N ILE A 157 -2.74 8.36 -0.14
CA ILE A 157 -4.12 7.83 -0.27
C ILE A 157 -4.97 8.26 0.93
N PHE A 158 -4.42 8.16 2.14
CA PHE A 158 -5.18 8.49 3.35
C PHE A 158 -5.48 9.99 3.52
N ILE A 159 -4.78 10.87 2.80
CA ILE A 159 -5.11 12.30 2.75
C ILE A 159 -6.06 12.66 1.58
N MET A 160 -6.47 11.69 0.76
CA MET A 160 -7.43 11.91 -0.33
C MET A 160 -8.86 11.68 0.16
N PRO A 161 -9.62 12.74 0.47
CA PRO A 161 -10.97 12.58 1.02
C PRO A 161 -11.94 11.86 0.06
N SER A 162 -11.68 11.93 -1.25
CA SER A 162 -12.52 11.27 -2.25
C SER A 162 -12.21 9.78 -2.44
N PHE A 163 -11.06 9.28 -1.98
CA PHE A 163 -10.61 7.93 -2.33
C PHE A 163 -11.56 6.84 -1.81
N ALA A 164 -11.88 6.85 -0.52
CA ALA A 164 -12.75 5.84 0.09
C ALA A 164 -14.18 5.88 -0.49
N PRO A 165 -14.87 7.04 -0.57
CA PRO A 165 -16.16 7.14 -1.22
C PRO A 165 -16.16 6.63 -2.67
N GLN A 166 -15.16 7.03 -3.46
CA GLN A 166 -15.05 6.63 -4.87
C GLN A 166 -14.78 5.12 -5.03
N LEU A 167 -13.97 4.52 -4.16
CA LEU A 167 -13.73 3.08 -4.17
C LEU A 167 -15.01 2.30 -3.84
N ILE A 168 -15.75 2.74 -2.81
CA ILE A 168 -17.03 2.15 -2.41
C ILE A 168 -18.07 2.30 -3.53
N GLU A 169 -18.10 3.45 -4.20
CA GLU A 169 -18.97 3.70 -5.36
C GLU A 169 -18.67 2.73 -6.51
N ILE A 170 -17.38 2.55 -6.86
CA ILE A 170 -16.97 1.58 -7.90
C ILE A 170 -17.47 0.18 -7.54
N ILE A 171 -17.22 -0.28 -6.30
CA ILE A 171 -17.63 -1.62 -5.86
C ILE A 171 -19.14 -1.78 -6.00
N ASN A 172 -19.93 -0.82 -5.50
CA ASN A 172 -21.40 -0.89 -5.59
C ASN A 172 -21.90 -0.89 -7.04
N LYS A 173 -21.37 0.00 -7.89
CA LYS A 173 -21.77 0.09 -9.30
C LYS A 173 -21.49 -1.21 -10.05
N ASP A 174 -20.35 -1.84 -9.79
CA ASP A 174 -19.97 -3.10 -10.43
C ASP A 174 -20.86 -4.25 -9.93
N VAL A 175 -21.12 -4.32 -8.62
CA VAL A 175 -22.09 -5.27 -8.04
C VAL A 175 -23.48 -5.11 -8.67
N ASP A 176 -24.01 -3.89 -8.73
CA ASP A 176 -25.33 -3.59 -9.33
C ASP A 176 -25.41 -4.02 -10.80
N SER A 177 -24.28 -3.96 -11.52
CA SER A 177 -24.18 -4.36 -12.93
C SER A 177 -24.16 -5.88 -13.06
N LEU A 178 -23.42 -6.57 -12.20
CA LEU A 178 -23.30 -8.03 -12.18
C LEU A 178 -24.58 -8.73 -11.69
N GLU A 179 -25.32 -8.12 -10.76
CA GLU A 179 -26.62 -8.63 -10.29
C GLU A 179 -27.66 -8.74 -11.41
N LYS A 180 -27.58 -7.86 -12.42
CA LYS A 180 -28.47 -7.88 -13.60
C LYS A 180 -28.16 -9.04 -14.56
N ILE A 181 -26.98 -9.66 -14.44
CA ILE A 181 -26.59 -10.81 -15.24
C ILE A 181 -27.05 -12.07 -14.52
N GLY A 182 -28.05 -12.75 -15.09
CA GLY A 182 -28.70 -13.91 -14.46
C GLY A 182 -27.81 -15.15 -14.37
N SER A 183 -26.83 -15.29 -15.26
CA SER A 183 -25.89 -16.42 -15.30
C SER A 183 -24.56 -16.04 -14.66
N LEU A 184 -24.10 -16.83 -13.69
CA LEU A 184 -22.82 -16.63 -13.02
C LEU A 184 -21.63 -16.74 -13.99
N ALA A 185 -21.75 -17.59 -15.02
CA ALA A 185 -20.68 -17.81 -16.01
C ALA A 185 -20.45 -16.59 -16.92
N ASP A 186 -21.45 -15.73 -17.07
CA ASP A 186 -21.40 -14.54 -17.93
C ASP A 186 -20.97 -13.27 -17.18
N ARG A 187 -20.71 -13.39 -15.87
CA ARG A 187 -20.28 -12.28 -15.01
C ARG A 187 -18.77 -12.06 -15.16
N ASP A 188 -18.39 -10.86 -15.60
CA ASP A 188 -16.99 -10.41 -15.58
C ASP A 188 -16.67 -9.74 -14.25
N PHE A 189 -15.95 -10.46 -13.38
CA PHE A 189 -15.56 -9.97 -12.06
C PHE A 189 -14.24 -9.19 -12.04
N THR A 190 -13.66 -8.89 -13.21
CA THR A 190 -12.30 -8.35 -13.29
C THR A 190 -12.14 -7.02 -12.56
N VAL A 191 -13.06 -6.07 -12.77
CA VAL A 191 -13.02 -4.76 -12.10
C VAL A 191 -13.25 -4.92 -10.60
N LEU A 192 -14.23 -5.75 -10.20
CA LEU A 192 -14.52 -6.04 -8.80
C LEU A 192 -13.30 -6.58 -8.03
N GLN A 193 -12.62 -7.58 -8.60
CA GLN A 193 -11.44 -8.19 -8.00
C GLN A 193 -10.33 -7.16 -7.78
N GLN A 194 -10.19 -6.22 -8.71
CA GLN A 194 -9.19 -5.16 -8.59
C GLN A 194 -9.56 -4.11 -7.55
N ALA A 195 -10.82 -3.70 -7.48
CA ALA A 195 -11.31 -2.78 -6.45
C ALA A 195 -11.19 -3.42 -5.05
N GLU A 196 -11.53 -4.70 -4.92
CA GLU A 196 -11.31 -5.51 -3.70
C GLU A 196 -9.83 -5.55 -3.32
N THR A 197 -8.95 -5.84 -4.29
CA THR A 197 -7.50 -5.87 -4.07
C THR A 197 -6.98 -4.52 -3.57
N ILE A 198 -7.48 -3.40 -4.09
CA ILE A 198 -7.14 -2.07 -3.58
C ILE A 198 -7.61 -1.91 -2.13
N ALA A 199 -8.84 -2.32 -1.79
CA ALA A 199 -9.35 -2.25 -0.43
C ALA A 199 -8.50 -3.08 0.54
N LEU A 200 -8.09 -4.29 0.12
CA LEU A 200 -7.19 -5.15 0.87
C LEU A 200 -5.81 -4.50 1.09
N ILE A 201 -5.17 -4.01 0.02
CA ILE A 201 -3.84 -3.38 0.12
C ILE A 201 -3.90 -2.15 1.02
N THR A 202 -4.88 -1.27 0.82
CA THR A 202 -5.01 -0.03 1.60
C THR A 202 -5.46 -0.28 3.05
N THR A 203 -5.86 -1.49 3.39
CA THR A 203 -6.21 -1.91 4.74
C THR A 203 -5.14 -2.78 5.37
N THR A 204 -5.03 -4.04 4.93
CA THR A 204 -4.25 -5.11 5.55
C THR A 204 -2.75 -4.94 5.33
N GLU A 205 -2.31 -4.68 4.09
CA GLU A 205 -0.88 -4.48 3.80
C GLU A 205 -0.35 -3.25 4.53
N MET A 206 -1.18 -2.21 4.65
CA MET A 206 -0.82 -1.02 5.41
C MET A 206 -0.76 -1.27 6.91
N ILE A 207 -1.71 -2.02 7.47
CA ILE A 207 -1.62 -2.48 8.86
C ILE A 207 -0.31 -3.26 9.07
N ALA A 208 0.01 -4.22 8.21
CA ALA A 208 1.21 -5.04 8.29
C ALA A 208 2.51 -4.22 8.19
N LYS A 209 2.49 -3.08 7.48
CA LYS A 209 3.62 -2.14 7.34
C LYS A 209 3.74 -1.12 8.48
N GLY A 210 2.88 -1.17 9.49
CA GLY A 210 2.95 -0.23 10.61
C GLY A 210 1.94 0.89 10.61
N GLU A 211 1.03 0.91 9.64
CA GLU A 211 0.09 2.01 9.43
C GLU A 211 -1.30 1.72 10.01
N GLY A 212 -1.45 0.68 10.85
CA GLY A 212 -2.78 0.19 11.21
C GLY A 212 -3.68 1.21 11.89
N ARG A 213 -3.13 2.18 12.60
CA ARG A 213 -3.92 3.30 13.13
C ARG A 213 -4.28 4.36 12.10
N ARG A 214 -3.41 4.67 11.13
CA ARG A 214 -3.75 5.58 10.03
C ARG A 214 -4.85 4.95 9.18
N VAL A 215 -4.73 3.66 8.89
CA VAL A 215 -5.77 2.85 8.25
C VAL A 215 -7.08 2.96 9.02
N ASN A 216 -7.08 2.67 10.33
CA ASN A 216 -8.28 2.75 11.15
C ASN A 216 -8.89 4.16 11.22
N THR A 217 -8.05 5.20 11.35
CA THR A 217 -8.51 6.60 11.38
C THR A 217 -9.11 7.01 10.05
N TYR A 218 -8.45 6.66 8.95
CA TYR A 218 -8.89 6.95 7.59
C TYR A 218 -10.22 6.26 7.26
N TRP A 219 -10.31 4.96 7.56
CA TRP A 219 -11.52 4.19 7.34
C TRP A 219 -12.60 4.45 8.39
N GLN A 220 -12.35 5.23 9.45
CA GLN A 220 -13.28 5.38 10.56
C GLN A 220 -14.70 5.78 10.11
N ASN A 221 -14.79 6.69 9.14
CA ASN A 221 -16.06 7.20 8.60
C ASN A 221 -16.62 6.36 7.42
N HIS A 222 -15.85 5.37 6.94
CA HIS A 222 -16.16 4.64 5.72
C HIS A 222 -16.18 3.11 5.90
N LYS A 223 -15.72 2.58 7.04
CA LYS A 223 -15.56 1.14 7.29
C LYS A 223 -16.87 0.37 7.23
N GLU A 224 -17.96 0.93 7.73
CA GLU A 224 -19.28 0.29 7.63
C GLU A 224 -19.76 0.23 6.17
N ALA A 225 -19.67 1.35 5.44
CA ALA A 225 -20.07 1.42 4.04
C ALA A 225 -19.21 0.51 3.14
N LEU A 226 -17.91 0.44 3.39
CA LEU A 226 -17.00 -0.48 2.71
C LEU A 226 -17.41 -1.94 2.96
N LEU A 227 -17.63 -2.33 4.21
CA LEU A 227 -17.98 -3.71 4.55
C LEU A 227 -19.38 -4.11 4.09
N GLN A 228 -20.32 -3.18 4.02
CA GLN A 228 -21.62 -3.43 3.39
C GLN A 228 -21.46 -3.67 1.89
N ALA A 229 -20.67 -2.85 1.18
CA ALA A 229 -20.36 -3.08 -0.22
C ALA A 229 -19.69 -4.44 -0.44
N LEU A 230 -18.67 -4.78 0.35
CA LEU A 230 -17.99 -6.08 0.31
C LEU A 230 -18.91 -7.25 0.71
N SER A 231 -19.90 -7.04 1.58
CA SER A 231 -20.91 -8.06 1.90
C SER A 231 -21.74 -8.42 0.68
N ARG A 232 -22.12 -7.43 -0.14
CA ARG A 232 -22.80 -7.68 -1.42
C ARG A 232 -21.90 -8.40 -2.41
N VAL A 233 -20.61 -8.05 -2.47
CA VAL A 233 -19.61 -8.77 -3.28
C VAL A 233 -19.57 -10.25 -2.92
N VAL A 234 -19.52 -10.58 -1.63
CA VAL A 234 -19.54 -11.98 -1.17
C VAL A 234 -20.82 -12.68 -1.67
N SER A 235 -21.99 -12.06 -1.58
CA SER A 235 -23.24 -12.65 -2.07
C SER A 235 -23.24 -12.95 -3.57
N ILE A 236 -22.75 -12.02 -4.40
CA ILE A 236 -22.82 -12.19 -5.87
C ILE A 236 -21.71 -13.08 -6.44
N THR A 237 -20.66 -13.34 -5.65
CA THR A 237 -19.54 -14.20 -6.03
C THR A 237 -19.70 -15.63 -5.53
N THR A 238 -20.73 -15.95 -4.74
CA THR A 238 -20.98 -17.33 -4.28
C THR A 238 -21.07 -18.28 -5.48
N GLY A 239 -20.24 -19.33 -5.46
CA GLY A 239 -20.10 -20.30 -6.55
C GLY A 239 -19.04 -19.95 -7.60
N ALA A 240 -18.46 -18.75 -7.57
CA ALA A 240 -17.35 -18.39 -8.45
C ALA A 240 -16.05 -19.07 -7.98
N PRO A 241 -15.12 -19.44 -8.89
CA PRO A 241 -13.87 -20.14 -8.53
C PRO A 241 -12.96 -19.41 -7.53
N PHE A 242 -13.09 -18.08 -7.43
CA PHE A 242 -12.28 -17.23 -6.56
C PHE A 242 -13.01 -16.80 -5.27
N HIS A 243 -14.23 -17.29 -5.04
CA HIS A 243 -15.07 -16.87 -3.92
C HIS A 243 -14.40 -17.05 -2.56
N GLU A 244 -13.78 -18.22 -2.32
CA GLU A 244 -13.14 -18.54 -1.03
C GLU A 244 -11.99 -17.59 -0.69
N GLU A 245 -11.14 -17.30 -1.68
CA GLU A 245 -10.01 -16.38 -1.51
C GLU A 245 -10.50 -14.95 -1.26
N LEU A 246 -11.54 -14.52 -1.97
CA LEU A 246 -12.18 -13.23 -1.75
C LEU A 246 -12.81 -13.16 -0.34
N LEU A 247 -13.56 -14.18 0.06
CA LEU A 247 -14.19 -14.25 1.38
C LEU A 247 -13.14 -14.13 2.49
N LYS A 248 -12.04 -14.88 2.37
CA LYS A 248 -10.92 -14.81 3.32
C LYS A 248 -10.38 -13.38 3.45
N ARG A 249 -10.18 -12.67 2.34
CA ARG A 249 -9.70 -11.28 2.35
C ARG A 249 -10.69 -10.32 3.01
N VAL A 250 -11.98 -10.46 2.71
CA VAL A 250 -13.03 -9.63 3.33
C VAL A 250 -13.14 -9.90 4.83
N CYS A 251 -13.00 -11.15 5.28
CA CYS A 251 -12.94 -11.50 6.70
C CYS A 251 -11.75 -10.82 7.40
N ILE A 252 -10.58 -10.78 6.76
CA ILE A 252 -9.40 -10.07 7.28
C ILE A 252 -9.68 -8.57 7.39
N ILE A 253 -10.29 -7.94 6.36
CA ILE A 253 -10.65 -6.51 6.40
C ILE A 253 -11.64 -6.23 7.53
N HIS A 254 -12.67 -7.07 7.70
CA HIS A 254 -13.66 -6.93 8.77
C HIS A 254 -13.01 -6.98 10.16
N ASP A 255 -12.12 -7.94 10.38
CA ASP A 255 -11.41 -8.07 11.65
C ASP A 255 -10.46 -6.88 11.90
N ALA A 256 -9.65 -6.55 10.88
CA ALA A 256 -8.67 -5.47 10.90
C ALA A 256 -9.27 -4.10 11.24
N LEU A 257 -10.46 -3.78 10.70
CA LEU A 257 -11.16 -2.51 10.95
C LEU A 257 -11.96 -2.50 12.26
N SER A 258 -11.96 -3.62 13.00
CA SER A 258 -12.62 -3.77 14.30
C SER A 258 -14.10 -3.33 14.28
N VAL A 259 -14.82 -3.69 13.21
CA VAL A 259 -16.24 -3.33 13.05
C VAL A 259 -17.12 -4.25 13.90
N PRO A 260 -18.26 -3.76 14.45
CA PRO A 260 -19.18 -4.60 15.22
C PRO A 260 -19.74 -5.76 14.39
N HIS A 261 -19.93 -6.93 15.02
CA HIS A 261 -20.54 -8.08 14.37
C HIS A 261 -22.06 -7.90 14.30
N ASP A 262 -22.53 -7.17 13.28
CA ASP A 262 -23.94 -6.89 13.06
C ASP A 262 -24.51 -7.78 11.92
N PRO A 263 -25.30 -8.83 12.24
CA PRO A 263 -25.88 -9.71 11.23
C PRO A 263 -26.94 -9.04 10.36
N ALA A 264 -27.45 -7.87 10.74
CA ALA A 264 -28.35 -7.10 9.89
C ALA A 264 -27.59 -6.29 8.81
N LYS A 265 -26.29 -6.03 9.01
CA LYS A 265 -25.47 -5.24 8.09
C LYS A 265 -24.53 -6.08 7.21
N TYR A 266 -24.04 -7.20 7.71
CA TYR A 266 -22.93 -7.93 7.06
C TYR A 266 -23.28 -9.37 6.72
N HIS A 267 -22.63 -9.88 5.67
CA HIS A 267 -22.84 -11.25 5.21
C HIS A 267 -22.48 -12.27 6.30
N PRO A 268 -23.30 -13.33 6.54
CA PRO A 268 -23.03 -14.31 7.60
C PRO A 268 -21.65 -14.97 7.52
N LEU A 269 -21.19 -15.30 6.31
CA LEU A 269 -19.86 -15.88 6.10
C LEU A 269 -18.71 -14.95 6.51
N ILE A 270 -18.88 -13.63 6.35
CA ILE A 270 -17.88 -12.65 6.80
C ILE A 270 -17.83 -12.64 8.33
N LEU A 271 -18.99 -12.66 8.99
CA LEU A 271 -19.09 -12.66 10.45
C LEU A 271 -18.56 -13.97 11.06
N GLU A 272 -18.76 -15.09 10.40
CA GLU A 272 -18.19 -16.38 10.80
C GLU A 272 -16.66 -16.39 10.64
N GLY A 273 -16.17 -16.05 9.44
CA GLY A 273 -14.74 -16.03 9.18
C GLY A 273 -13.98 -15.00 10.04
N SER A 274 -14.56 -13.81 10.27
CA SER A 274 -13.96 -12.82 11.18
C SER A 274 -13.96 -13.29 12.64
N ARG A 275 -14.99 -14.00 13.12
CA ARG A 275 -14.96 -14.63 14.45
C ARG A 275 -13.88 -15.68 14.56
N ALA A 276 -13.74 -16.54 13.54
CA ALA A 276 -12.66 -17.53 13.50
C ALA A 276 -11.28 -16.87 13.58
N LEU A 277 -11.04 -15.79 12.81
CA LEU A 277 -9.81 -15.01 12.90
C LEU A 277 -9.56 -14.45 14.31
N ARG A 278 -10.60 -13.93 14.99
CA ARG A 278 -10.46 -13.47 16.38
C ARG A 278 -10.10 -14.58 17.35
N GLU A 279 -10.69 -15.77 17.21
CA GLU A 279 -10.32 -16.91 18.04
C GLU A 279 -8.87 -17.35 17.77
N GLU A 280 -8.40 -17.31 16.53
CA GLU A 280 -6.98 -17.52 16.22
C GLU A 280 -6.09 -16.44 16.86
N HIS A 281 -6.50 -15.16 16.78
CA HIS A 281 -5.77 -14.06 17.43
C HIS A 281 -5.69 -14.20 18.96
N LYS A 282 -6.67 -14.84 19.61
CA LYS A 282 -6.61 -15.13 21.06
C LYS A 282 -5.59 -16.21 21.41
N LYS A 283 -5.24 -17.09 20.47
CA LYS A 283 -4.18 -18.10 20.64
C LYS A 283 -2.79 -17.50 20.49
N GLU A 284 -2.68 -16.27 19.99
CA GLU A 284 -1.40 -15.58 19.91
C GLU A 284 -0.84 -15.32 21.31
N ASN A 285 0.30 -15.94 21.61
CA ASN A 285 1.06 -15.69 22.82
C ASN A 285 1.74 -14.30 22.78
N ASP A 286 2.18 -13.83 23.94
CA ASP A 286 2.83 -12.52 24.06
C ASP A 286 4.16 -12.40 23.29
N PHE A 287 4.90 -13.50 23.14
CA PHE A 287 6.15 -13.51 22.35
C PHE A 287 5.88 -13.17 20.88
N TRP A 288 4.82 -13.73 20.31
CA TRP A 288 4.42 -13.48 18.94
C TRP A 288 3.99 -12.02 18.73
N ARG A 289 3.20 -11.49 19.67
CA ARG A 289 2.78 -10.07 19.65
C ARG A 289 3.97 -9.13 19.72
N ALA A 290 4.91 -9.39 20.64
CA ALA A 290 6.15 -8.62 20.79
C ALA A 290 7.01 -8.66 19.51
N TYR A 291 7.19 -9.85 18.91
CA TYR A 291 7.91 -10.03 17.65
C TYR A 291 7.28 -9.20 16.53
N ARG A 292 5.96 -9.32 16.35
CA ARG A 292 5.22 -8.60 15.31
C ARG A 292 5.40 -7.09 15.49
N ALA A 293 5.26 -6.59 16.71
CA ALA A 293 5.42 -5.17 17.02
C ALA A 293 6.84 -4.66 16.72
N ILE A 294 7.88 -5.40 17.13
CA ILE A 294 9.28 -5.05 16.84
C ILE A 294 9.57 -5.08 15.35
N ARG A 295 9.11 -6.12 14.65
CA ARG A 295 9.28 -6.24 13.19
C ARG A 295 8.62 -5.07 12.48
N GLN A 296 7.37 -4.77 12.82
CA GLN A 296 6.61 -3.64 12.30
C GLN A 296 7.34 -2.32 12.53
N ALA A 297 7.90 -2.10 13.72
CA ALA A 297 8.72 -0.92 14.01
C ALA A 297 9.99 -0.84 13.16
N THR A 298 10.63 -1.99 12.92
CA THR A 298 11.91 -2.07 12.21
C THR A 298 11.77 -1.87 10.70
N VAL A 299 10.71 -2.42 10.09
CA VAL A 299 10.46 -2.31 8.64
C VAL A 299 9.73 -1.03 8.25
N SER A 300 9.25 -0.28 9.24
CA SER A 300 8.56 0.97 8.98
C SER A 300 9.52 2.04 8.51
N ASP A 301 9.09 2.77 7.49
CA ASP A 301 9.79 3.90 6.89
C ASP A 301 9.41 5.23 7.56
N ARG A 302 8.64 5.24 8.66
CA ARG A 302 8.21 6.45 9.36
C ARG A 302 9.01 6.74 10.63
N CYS A 303 8.97 7.98 11.09
CA CYS A 303 9.61 8.37 12.35
C CYS A 303 8.73 7.92 13.53
N TYR A 304 9.31 7.18 14.48
CA TYR A 304 8.61 6.72 15.70
C TYR A 304 8.62 7.76 16.83
N SER A 305 8.70 9.04 16.47
CA SER A 305 8.58 10.13 17.44
C SER A 305 7.15 10.63 17.41
N PRO A 306 6.42 10.59 18.54
CA PRO A 306 5.05 11.11 18.62
C PRO A 306 4.94 12.51 18.03
N GLY A 307 3.99 12.70 17.11
CA GLY A 307 3.78 13.98 16.42
C GLY A 307 4.69 14.24 15.22
N CYS A 308 5.57 13.31 14.82
CA CYS A 308 6.36 13.45 13.60
C CYS A 308 5.71 12.70 12.43
N LEU A 309 5.50 13.38 11.29
CA LEU A 309 4.94 12.77 10.07
C LEU A 309 6.00 12.30 9.07
N GLU A 310 7.26 12.59 9.35
CA GLU A 310 8.32 12.32 8.40
C GLU A 310 8.46 10.83 8.11
N THR A 311 8.57 10.52 6.83
CA THR A 311 8.97 9.22 6.30
C THR A 311 10.35 9.30 5.65
N PHE A 312 10.99 8.15 5.47
CA PHE A 312 12.24 8.01 4.75
C PHE A 312 12.20 8.78 3.42
N THR A 313 11.08 8.66 2.71
CA THR A 313 10.87 9.28 1.41
C THR A 313 10.59 10.77 1.51
N SER A 314 9.80 11.25 2.48
CA SER A 314 9.57 12.70 2.63
C SER A 314 10.86 13.44 2.97
N MET A 315 11.73 12.82 3.77
CA MET A 315 13.04 13.38 4.13
C MET A 315 14.13 13.14 3.09
N GLY A 316 13.86 12.31 2.07
CA GLY A 316 14.83 11.91 1.05
C GLY A 316 16.12 11.27 1.61
N ARG A 317 16.08 10.70 2.83
CA ARG A 317 17.28 10.15 3.50
C ARG A 317 16.94 9.07 4.51
N LYS A 318 17.91 8.17 4.73
CA LYS A 318 17.79 7.06 5.69
C LYS A 318 17.57 7.58 7.10
N PHE A 319 16.61 7.00 7.79
CA PHE A 319 16.36 7.28 9.19
C PHE A 319 17.46 6.66 10.05
N GLN A 320 17.74 7.33 11.16
CA GLN A 320 18.66 6.82 12.16
C GLN A 320 17.87 5.89 13.07
N PHE A 321 18.36 4.67 13.23
CA PHE A 321 17.79 3.76 14.20
C PHE A 321 18.27 4.12 15.61
N CYS A 322 17.45 3.81 16.60
CA CYS A 322 17.83 3.92 18.00
C CYS A 322 19.18 3.25 18.24
N SER A 323 20.16 3.98 18.76
CA SER A 323 21.51 3.42 19.03
C SER A 323 21.53 2.33 20.11
N GLY A 324 20.47 2.24 20.93
CA GLY A 324 20.34 1.20 21.94
C GLY A 324 19.79 -0.11 21.36
N CYS A 325 18.54 -0.09 20.91
CA CYS A 325 17.86 -1.30 20.44
C CYS A 325 18.03 -1.60 18.94
N VAL A 326 18.48 -0.63 18.14
CA VAL A 326 18.62 -0.70 16.66
C VAL A 326 17.35 -1.03 15.88
N ARG A 327 16.17 -1.05 16.52
CA ARG A 327 14.87 -1.39 15.88
C ARG A 327 14.01 -0.20 15.51
N VAL A 328 14.04 0.86 16.31
CA VAL A 328 13.09 1.96 16.14
C VAL A 328 13.71 3.11 15.33
N PRO A 329 13.15 3.47 14.15
CA PRO A 329 13.69 4.52 13.29
C PRO A 329 13.22 5.93 13.68
N TYR A 330 14.12 6.90 13.53
CA TYR A 330 13.86 8.32 13.76
C TYR A 330 14.45 9.19 12.64
N CYS A 331 13.72 10.21 12.21
CA CYS A 331 14.21 11.14 11.19
C CYS A 331 15.35 12.02 11.71
N SER A 332 15.47 12.25 13.02
CA SER A 332 16.50 13.10 13.63
C SER A 332 16.85 12.68 15.07
N ARG A 333 18.01 13.14 15.55
CA ARG A 333 18.39 12.99 16.97
C ARG A 333 17.43 13.70 17.92
N GLN A 334 16.81 14.81 17.48
CA GLN A 334 15.80 15.52 18.26
C GLN A 334 14.55 14.65 18.45
N CYS A 335 14.04 14.06 17.37
CA CYS A 335 12.91 13.14 17.40
C CYS A 335 13.19 11.90 18.28
N GLN A 336 14.40 11.35 18.22
CA GLN A 336 14.82 10.26 19.11
C GLN A 336 14.79 10.71 20.58
N ARG A 337 15.38 11.86 20.92
CA ARG A 337 15.38 12.40 22.31
C ARG A 337 13.98 12.68 22.85
N GLN A 338 13.07 13.15 21.99
CA GLN A 338 11.68 13.38 22.34
C GLN A 338 10.94 12.07 22.62
N ALA A 339 11.06 11.08 21.72
CA ALA A 339 10.48 9.74 21.92
C ALA A 339 11.03 9.05 23.18
N TRP A 340 12.32 9.27 23.47
CA TRP A 340 12.99 8.75 24.67
C TRP A 340 12.34 9.20 25.99
N LYS A 341 11.77 10.41 26.01
CA LYS A 341 11.21 11.06 27.20
C LYS A 341 9.68 11.21 27.16
N THR A 342 9.00 10.69 26.15
CA THR A 342 7.55 10.86 25.98
C THR A 342 6.82 10.25 27.18
N GLY A 343 6.01 11.02 27.89
CA GLY A 343 5.42 10.60 29.16
C GLY A 343 4.59 9.30 29.09
N GLN A 344 3.73 9.17 28.08
CA GLN A 344 2.82 8.02 27.96
C GLN A 344 3.50 6.74 27.45
N ALA A 345 4.57 6.86 26.65
CA ALA A 345 5.31 5.72 26.09
C ALA A 345 6.80 6.08 25.91
N PRO A 346 7.58 6.22 27.00
CA PRO A 346 8.97 6.64 26.91
C PRO A 346 9.83 5.47 26.40
N HIS A 347 10.45 5.63 25.23
CA HIS A 347 11.24 4.55 24.62
C HIS A 347 12.36 4.03 25.52
N ARG A 348 12.88 4.86 26.44
CA ARG A 348 13.94 4.48 27.38
C ARG A 348 13.61 3.24 28.22
N ILE A 349 12.33 3.06 28.57
CA ILE A 349 11.89 1.97 29.45
C ILE A 349 11.93 0.65 28.69
N ILE A 350 11.50 0.65 27.43
CA ILE A 350 11.42 -0.56 26.61
C ILE A 350 12.69 -0.83 25.80
N CYS A 351 13.58 0.16 25.63
CA CYS A 351 14.71 0.07 24.71
C CYS A 351 15.59 -1.16 25.00
N GLN A 352 15.89 -1.42 26.28
CA GLN A 352 16.71 -2.58 26.64
C GLN A 352 15.95 -3.90 26.44
N MET A 353 14.65 -3.93 26.75
CA MET A 353 13.81 -5.12 26.52
C MET A 353 13.71 -5.46 25.03
N VAL A 354 13.44 -4.47 24.17
CA VAL A 354 13.42 -4.67 22.70
C VAL A 354 14.76 -5.16 22.19
N LYS A 355 15.87 -4.62 22.72
CA LYS A 355 17.22 -5.07 22.35
C LYS A 355 17.42 -6.54 22.72
N SER A 356 17.23 -6.88 23.99
CA SER A 356 17.41 -8.25 24.48
C SER A 356 16.51 -9.23 23.74
N PHE A 357 15.23 -8.89 23.57
CA PHE A 357 14.26 -9.68 22.79
C PHE A 357 14.77 -9.96 21.38
N SER A 358 15.20 -8.92 20.68
CA SER A 358 15.71 -9.05 19.31
C SER A 358 16.98 -9.89 19.22
N ASP A 359 17.88 -9.76 20.20
CA ASP A 359 19.14 -10.52 20.25
C ASP A 359 18.86 -12.01 20.52
N TRP A 360 17.88 -12.33 21.37
CA TRP A 360 17.50 -13.71 21.69
C TRP A 360 16.91 -14.47 20.51
N ILE A 361 16.06 -13.82 19.72
CA ILE A 361 15.46 -14.42 18.51
C ILE A 361 16.32 -14.19 17.24
N GLU A 362 17.55 -13.70 17.41
CA GLU A 362 18.53 -13.50 16.33
C GLU A 362 17.98 -12.65 15.17
N LEU A 363 17.18 -11.65 15.51
CA LEU A 363 16.45 -10.83 14.57
C LEU A 363 17.44 -10.04 13.70
N GLN A 364 17.40 -10.24 12.39
CA GLN A 364 18.32 -9.54 11.49
C GLN A 364 18.06 -8.03 11.51
N TYR A 365 19.13 -7.22 11.40
CA TYR A 365 19.01 -5.76 11.35
C TYR A 365 18.29 -5.29 10.07
N LYS A 366 18.47 -6.03 8.96
CA LYS A 366 17.77 -5.80 7.70
C LYS A 366 16.83 -6.96 7.46
N PHE A 367 15.54 -6.72 7.65
CA PHE A 367 14.52 -7.70 7.27
C PHE A 367 14.45 -7.79 5.76
N LYS A 368 14.60 -9.00 5.27
CA LYS A 368 14.05 -9.40 3.98
C LYS A 368 12.61 -9.86 4.20
N ILE A 369 11.80 -9.83 3.13
CA ILE A 369 10.40 -10.27 3.21
C ILE A 369 10.33 -11.73 3.67
N GLU A 370 11.33 -12.53 3.29
CA GLU A 370 11.47 -13.94 3.58
C GLU A 370 11.88 -14.24 5.04
N ASP A 371 12.28 -13.23 5.82
CA ASP A 371 12.73 -13.40 7.22
C ASP A 371 11.54 -13.44 8.23
N TYR A 372 10.36 -13.87 7.78
CA TYR A 372 9.18 -14.01 8.63
C TYR A 372 9.29 -15.31 9.44
N LEU A 373 9.12 -15.21 10.76
CA LEU A 373 9.07 -16.36 11.65
C LEU A 373 7.60 -16.71 11.91
N GLU A 374 7.28 -18.00 11.93
CA GLU A 374 5.96 -18.47 12.34
C GLU A 374 5.76 -18.33 13.87
N PRO A 375 4.51 -18.17 14.36
CA PRO A 375 4.24 -17.94 15.78
C PRO A 375 4.83 -18.98 16.74
N ASP A 376 4.77 -20.26 16.37
CA ASP A 376 5.30 -21.38 17.14
C ASP A 376 6.84 -21.39 17.19
N VAL A 377 7.49 -20.93 16.11
CA VAL A 377 8.95 -20.77 16.04
C VAL A 377 9.39 -19.66 17.01
N VAL A 378 8.72 -18.51 17.00
CA VAL A 378 9.03 -17.40 17.91
C VAL A 378 8.86 -17.82 19.36
N GLU A 379 7.76 -18.51 19.68
CA GLU A 379 7.51 -19.02 21.03
C GLU A 379 8.61 -19.98 21.49
N ARG A 380 8.95 -20.97 20.67
CA ARG A 380 10.01 -21.94 20.98
C ARG A 380 11.34 -21.25 21.25
N MET A 381 11.76 -20.32 20.37
CA MET A 381 13.01 -19.58 20.55
C MET A 381 13.01 -18.77 21.85
N CYS A 382 11.89 -18.10 22.18
CA CYS A 382 11.78 -17.33 23.41
C CYS A 382 11.87 -18.22 24.66
N ARG A 383 11.18 -19.37 24.65
CA ARG A 383 11.22 -20.33 25.78
C ARG A 383 12.61 -20.94 25.96
N GLU A 384 13.28 -21.33 24.89
CA GLU A 384 14.64 -21.90 24.94
C GLU A 384 15.69 -20.92 25.48
N LYS A 385 15.50 -19.61 25.22
CA LYS A 385 16.40 -18.54 25.69
C LYS A 385 16.01 -17.98 27.07
N GLY A 386 14.91 -18.47 27.67
CA GLY A 386 14.43 -18.00 28.97
C GLY A 386 13.89 -16.57 28.93
N VAL A 387 13.22 -16.18 27.83
CA VAL A 387 12.56 -14.88 27.74
C VAL A 387 11.30 -14.88 28.60
N GLU A 388 11.18 -13.92 29.50
CA GLU A 388 10.01 -13.76 30.37
C GLU A 388 8.80 -13.29 29.56
N GLU A 389 7.65 -13.93 29.76
CA GLU A 389 6.39 -13.59 29.05
C GLU A 389 5.94 -12.15 29.39
N ASN A 390 6.20 -11.69 30.61
CA ASN A 390 5.93 -10.31 31.04
C ASN A 390 6.73 -9.26 30.24
N ASP A 391 7.97 -9.57 29.82
CA ASP A 391 8.77 -8.66 29.00
C ASP A 391 8.18 -8.56 27.59
N ALA A 392 7.74 -9.69 27.02
CA ALA A 392 7.07 -9.72 25.73
C ALA A 392 5.75 -8.95 25.77
N TYR A 393 4.93 -9.17 26.80
CA TYR A 393 3.71 -8.41 27.04
C TYR A 393 3.99 -6.90 27.15
N ALA A 394 5.03 -6.50 27.91
CA ALA A 394 5.41 -5.10 28.05
C ALA A 394 5.83 -4.46 26.71
N ILE A 395 6.53 -5.20 25.84
CA ILE A 395 6.91 -4.76 24.49
C ILE A 395 5.66 -4.53 23.64
N ASP A 396 4.75 -5.50 23.57
CA ASP A 396 3.51 -5.38 22.81
C ASP A 396 2.68 -4.18 23.28
N ARG A 397 2.42 -4.09 24.59
CA ARG A 397 1.66 -2.98 25.18
C ARG A 397 2.32 -1.62 24.92
N TYR A 398 3.65 -1.54 24.96
CA TYR A 398 4.37 -0.31 24.64
C TYR A 398 4.09 0.13 23.20
N PHE A 399 4.17 -0.78 22.22
CA PHE A 399 3.93 -0.44 20.82
C PHE A 399 2.46 -0.14 20.54
N ASP A 400 1.51 -0.84 21.20
CA ASP A 400 0.08 -0.47 21.16
C ASP A 400 -0.12 0.98 21.61
N VAL A 401 0.45 1.39 22.75
CA VAL A 401 0.33 2.76 23.27
C VAL A 401 1.07 3.75 22.38
N LEU A 402 2.30 3.44 21.93
CA LEU A 402 3.08 4.32 21.07
C LEU A 402 2.35 4.59 19.75
N ASP A 403 1.73 3.58 19.16
CA ASP A 403 0.94 3.78 17.96
C ASP A 403 -0.20 4.78 18.22
N LYS A 404 -0.85 4.78 19.40
CA LYS A 404 -1.93 5.76 19.75
C LYS A 404 -1.41 7.19 19.66
N LEU A 405 -0.17 7.38 20.10
CA LEU A 405 0.50 8.68 20.15
C LEU A 405 1.05 9.14 18.80
N LEU A 406 1.28 8.20 17.87
CA LEU A 406 1.74 8.50 16.51
C LEU A 406 0.59 8.96 15.60
N ILE A 407 -0.67 8.81 16.02
CA ILE A 407 -1.79 9.43 15.32
C ILE A 407 -1.67 10.95 15.49
N ILE A 408 -1.35 11.64 14.39
CA ILE A 408 -1.57 13.07 14.31
C ILE A 408 -3.01 13.28 13.87
N LYS A 409 -3.72 14.20 14.55
CA LYS A 409 -4.97 14.74 14.02
C LYS A 409 -4.73 15.14 12.57
N ASN A 410 -5.55 14.63 11.65
CA ASN A 410 -5.40 14.98 10.25
C ASN A 410 -5.39 16.52 10.16
N PRO A 411 -4.37 17.16 9.56
CA PRO A 411 -4.32 18.62 9.47
C PRO A 411 -5.53 19.22 8.72
N TYR A 412 -6.31 18.38 8.03
CA TYR A 412 -7.59 18.74 7.44
C TYR A 412 -8.79 18.64 8.41
N ASP A 413 -8.72 17.86 9.49
CA ASP A 413 -9.82 17.74 10.47
C ASP A 413 -10.11 19.07 11.18
N SER A 414 -9.09 19.91 11.38
CA SER A 414 -9.27 21.23 12.00
C SER A 414 -10.05 22.21 11.14
N ARG A 415 -10.20 21.97 9.82
CA ARG A 415 -10.92 22.87 8.91
C ARG A 415 -12.42 22.57 8.79
N VAL A 416 -12.87 21.43 9.32
CA VAL A 416 -14.27 20.99 9.18
C VAL A 416 -15.16 21.53 10.31
N GLY A 417 -14.59 22.09 11.39
CA GLY A 417 -15.32 22.52 12.58
C GLY A 417 -15.67 24.01 12.69
N GLU A 418 -15.18 24.89 11.83
CA GLU A 418 -15.35 26.35 11.98
C GLU A 418 -16.41 26.97 11.03
N GLY A 419 -17.25 26.15 10.41
CA GLY A 419 -18.21 26.57 9.37
C GLY A 419 -19.68 26.32 9.67
N HIS A 420 -20.09 26.28 10.94
CA HIS A 420 -21.50 26.13 11.35
C HIS A 420 -21.97 27.24 12.28
#